data_AF-A0A967BLD9-F1
#
_entry.id   AF-A0A967BLD9-F1
#
_cell.length_a   1.000
_cell.length_b   1.000
_cell.length_c   1.000
_cell.angle_alpha   90.00
_cell.angle_beta   90.00
_cell.angle_gamma   90.00
#
_symmetry.space_group_name_H-M   'P 1'
#
loop_
_entity.id
_entity.type
_entity.pdbx_description
1 polymer ?
#
loop_
_entity_poly.entity_id
_entity_poly.type
_entity_poly.pdbx_seq_one_letter_code
_entity_poly.pdbx_strand_id
1 'polypeptide(L)'
;MKVIKGDLILTENYSIDEDLKVEGNIICKGGKWNLNCWNLNCNDLNCNDLNCWDLNCWDLNCGDLNCGDLNCGNLNCWDLRYYAVAFAYNTFKCKSAKSGRANAKHFCLDNKIVYKNKICNRCGAELK
;
A
#
# COMPACT_ATOMS: atom_id res chain seq x y z
N MET A 1 -15.26 -8.89 -7.86
CA MET A 1 -14.74 -8.31 -6.60
C MET A 1 -15.00 -9.30 -5.47
N LYS A 2 -13.92 -9.84 -4.90
CA LYS A 2 -13.95 -10.67 -3.70
C LYS A 2 -13.96 -9.80 -2.45
N VAL A 3 -14.85 -10.11 -1.51
CA VAL A 3 -14.93 -9.43 -0.21
C VAL A 3 -14.63 -10.42 0.90
N ILE A 4 -13.65 -10.08 1.73
CA ILE A 4 -13.30 -10.83 2.95
C ILE A 4 -13.76 -10.00 4.15
N LYS A 5 -14.59 -10.61 5.00
CA LYS A 5 -15.00 -10.02 6.27
C LYS A 5 -13.96 -10.37 7.32
N GLY A 6 -13.41 -9.35 7.97
CA GLY A 6 -12.32 -9.51 8.94
C GLY A 6 -10.94 -9.65 8.28
N ASP A 7 -9.99 -10.19 9.04
CA ASP A 7 -8.58 -10.25 8.62
C ASP A 7 -8.31 -11.36 7.59
N LEU A 8 -7.48 -11.06 6.60
CA LEU A 8 -6.89 -12.04 5.70
C LEU A 8 -5.48 -12.38 6.18
N ILE A 9 -5.27 -13.62 6.62
CA ILE A 9 -3.96 -14.11 7.04
C ILE A 9 -3.34 -14.89 5.89
N LEU A 10 -2.25 -14.37 5.32
CA LEU A 10 -1.47 -15.05 4.30
C LEU A 10 -0.44 -15.97 4.96
N THR A 11 -0.53 -17.26 4.64
CA THR A 11 0.46 -18.30 5.01
C THR A 11 1.20 -18.84 3.80
N GLU A 12 0.87 -18.35 2.61
CA GLU A 12 1.45 -18.65 1.30
C GLU A 12 1.13 -17.50 0.35
N ASN A 13 1.70 -17.52 -0.85
CA ASN A 13 1.37 -16.54 -1.89
C ASN A 13 -0.12 -16.60 -2.25
N TYR A 14 -0.74 -15.43 -2.43
CA TYR A 14 -2.15 -15.30 -2.74
C TYR A 14 -2.34 -14.47 -3.99
N SER A 15 -2.86 -15.07 -5.05
CA SER A 15 -3.17 -14.37 -6.30
C SER A 15 -4.64 -14.53 -6.62
N ILE A 16 -5.25 -13.45 -7.10
CA ILE A 16 -6.62 -13.46 -7.58
C ILE A 16 -6.79 -12.53 -8.79
N ASP A 17 -7.48 -13.01 -9.82
CA ASP A 17 -7.75 -12.26 -11.05
C ASP A 17 -9.05 -11.43 -10.93
N GLU A 18 -9.21 -10.71 -9.83
CA GLU A 18 -10.30 -9.75 -9.61
C GLU A 18 -9.93 -8.75 -8.49
N ASP A 19 -10.79 -7.75 -8.28
CA ASP A 19 -10.67 -6.81 -7.15
C ASP A 19 -10.79 -7.54 -5.81
N LEU A 20 -9.99 -7.15 -4.83
CA LEU A 20 -10.01 -7.66 -3.47
C LEU A 20 -10.31 -6.54 -2.47
N LYS A 21 -11.37 -6.73 -1.67
CA LYS A 21 -11.67 -5.90 -0.50
C LYS A 21 -11.55 -6.76 0.76
N VAL A 22 -10.73 -6.31 1.72
CA VAL A 22 -10.62 -6.91 3.05
C VAL A 22 -11.14 -5.91 4.05
N GLU A 23 -12.23 -6.23 4.75
CA GLU A 23 -12.84 -5.38 5.78
C GLU A 23 -12.10 -5.48 7.13
N GLY A 24 -10.79 -5.64 7.04
CA GLY A 24 -9.85 -5.93 8.12
C GLY A 24 -8.43 -5.78 7.61
N ASN A 25 -7.49 -6.41 8.32
CA ASN A 25 -6.08 -6.33 8.01
C ASN A 25 -5.63 -7.50 7.13
N ILE A 26 -4.59 -7.27 6.35
CA ILE A 26 -3.89 -8.31 5.61
C ILE A 26 -2.55 -8.57 6.29
N ILE A 27 -2.35 -9.80 6.74
CA ILE A 27 -1.23 -10.18 7.60
C ILE A 27 -0.45 -11.33 6.95
N CYS A 28 0.81 -11.09 6.56
CA CYS A 28 1.69 -12.15 6.07
C CYS A 28 2.43 -12.84 7.23
N LYS A 29 1.98 -14.02 7.65
CA LYS A 29 2.67 -14.81 8.69
C LYS A 29 4.00 -15.33 8.18
N GLY A 30 5.08 -15.00 8.88
CA GLY A 30 6.44 -15.40 8.47
C GLY A 30 7.08 -14.45 7.45
N GLY A 31 6.37 -13.40 7.01
CA GLY A 31 6.94 -12.28 6.27
C GLY A 31 7.61 -12.68 4.96
N LYS A 32 6.97 -13.47 4.10
CA LYS A 32 7.55 -13.87 2.80
C LYS A 32 6.52 -14.03 1.67
N TRP A 33 5.27 -13.64 1.90
CA TRP A 33 4.17 -13.97 0.99
C TRP A 33 3.75 -12.79 0.16
N ASN A 34 3.60 -13.05 -1.14
CA ASN A 34 3.11 -12.10 -2.13
C ASN A 34 1.58 -12.15 -2.20
N LEU A 35 0.96 -10.99 -2.42
CA LEU A 35 -0.47 -10.82 -2.68
C LEU A 35 -0.64 -10.20 -4.05
N ASN A 36 -1.41 -10.75 -4.98
CA ASN A 36 -1.70 -10.13 -6.29
C ASN A 36 -3.23 -10.01 -6.51
N CYS A 37 -3.68 -8.85 -6.97
CA CYS A 37 -5.08 -8.56 -7.33
C CYS A 37 -5.17 -7.32 -8.25
N TRP A 38 -6.33 -7.07 -8.87
CA TRP A 38 -6.52 -5.91 -9.75
C TRP A 38 -6.59 -4.59 -8.99
N ASN A 39 -7.41 -4.55 -7.94
CA ASN A 39 -7.55 -3.41 -7.04
C ASN A 39 -7.58 -3.94 -5.61
N LEU A 40 -6.93 -3.23 -4.69
CA LEU A 40 -6.87 -3.61 -3.27
C LEU A 40 -7.41 -2.51 -2.37
N ASN A 41 -8.33 -2.89 -1.49
CA ASN A 41 -8.76 -2.08 -0.36
C ASN A 41 -8.66 -2.90 0.94
N CYS A 42 -7.94 -2.37 1.92
CA CYS A 42 -7.79 -2.97 3.24
C CYS A 42 -7.61 -1.89 4.32
N ASN A 43 -7.73 -2.27 5.59
CA ASN A 43 -7.38 -1.37 6.69
C ASN A 43 -5.86 -1.22 6.76
N ASP A 44 -5.15 -2.26 7.14
CA ASP A 44 -3.69 -2.28 7.14
C ASP A 44 -3.15 -3.46 6.33
N LEU A 45 -2.05 -3.24 5.60
CA LEU A 45 -1.30 -4.30 4.92
C LEU A 45 0.09 -4.41 5.53
N ASN A 46 0.42 -5.57 6.11
CA ASN A 46 1.76 -5.87 6.60
C ASN A 46 2.35 -7.11 5.91
N CYS A 47 3.30 -6.86 5.01
CA CYS A 47 4.06 -7.88 4.29
C CYS A 47 5.55 -7.51 4.30
N ASN A 48 6.45 -8.50 4.34
CA ASN A 48 7.90 -8.23 4.42
C ASN A 48 8.49 -7.83 3.07
N ASP A 49 8.04 -8.52 2.01
CA ASP A 49 8.25 -8.14 0.63
C ASP A 49 6.87 -8.13 -0.03
N LEU A 50 6.46 -6.97 -0.55
CA LEU A 50 5.48 -6.91 -1.64
C LEU A 50 6.36 -6.90 -2.89
N ASN A 51 6.94 -8.05 -3.24
CA ASN A 51 7.83 -8.12 -4.40
C ASN A 51 7.02 -8.48 -5.64
N CYS A 52 6.92 -7.49 -6.50
CA CYS A 52 5.95 -7.38 -7.56
C CYS A 52 6.69 -7.45 -8.88
N TRP A 53 6.92 -8.65 -9.41
CA TRP A 53 6.97 -8.73 -10.87
C TRP A 53 5.56 -8.54 -11.45
N ASP A 54 4.53 -8.95 -10.71
CA ASP A 54 3.13 -8.92 -11.15
C ASP A 54 2.14 -8.30 -10.14
N LEU A 55 2.54 -7.32 -9.33
CA LEU A 55 1.56 -6.46 -8.64
C LEU A 55 1.25 -5.26 -9.52
N ASN A 56 0.53 -5.51 -10.60
CA ASN A 56 -0.12 -4.44 -11.35
C ASN A 56 -1.49 -4.17 -10.72
N CYS A 57 -1.54 -3.85 -9.42
CA CYS A 57 -2.78 -3.31 -8.90
C CYS A 57 -2.95 -1.89 -9.44
N TRP A 58 -4.07 -1.64 -10.10
CA TRP A 58 -4.37 -0.34 -10.67
C TRP A 58 -4.63 0.68 -9.56
N ASP A 59 -5.35 0.29 -8.52
CA ASP A 59 -5.61 1.11 -7.33
C ASP A 59 -5.28 0.37 -6.02
N LEU A 60 -4.51 1.02 -5.14
CA LEU A 60 -4.24 0.58 -3.77
C LEU A 60 -4.74 1.62 -2.74
N ASN A 61 -5.64 1.20 -1.86
CA ASN A 61 -6.12 2.00 -0.73
C ASN A 61 -5.93 1.27 0.61
N CYS A 62 -5.20 1.90 1.53
CA CYS A 62 -4.97 1.39 2.89
C CYS A 62 -4.77 2.51 3.91
N GLY A 63 -5.02 2.22 5.18
CA GLY A 63 -4.56 3.01 6.32
C GLY A 63 -3.03 2.99 6.36
N ASP A 64 -2.45 1.88 6.82
CA ASP A 64 -1.00 1.69 6.86
C ASP A 64 -0.53 0.60 5.87
N LEU A 65 0.53 0.92 5.12
CA LEU A 65 1.21 0.00 4.21
C LEU A 65 2.64 -0.26 4.69
N ASN A 66 2.99 -1.54 4.89
CA ASN A 66 4.36 -1.97 5.11
C ASN A 66 4.74 -3.04 4.07
N CYS A 67 5.78 -2.78 3.29
CA CYS A 67 6.27 -3.66 2.24
C CYS A 67 7.79 -3.60 2.04
N GLY A 68 8.36 -4.57 1.32
CA GLY A 68 9.76 -4.53 0.87
C GLY A 68 9.95 -3.55 -0.29
N ASP A 69 9.34 -3.87 -1.42
CA ASP A 69 9.21 -2.99 -2.59
C ASP A 69 7.72 -2.70 -2.88
N LEU A 70 7.40 -1.73 -3.75
CA LEU A 70 6.01 -1.41 -4.13
C LEU A 70 5.92 -1.02 -5.60
N ASN A 71 4.95 -1.55 -6.32
CA ASN A 71 4.57 -1.15 -7.68
C ASN A 71 3.05 -1.06 -7.80
N CYS A 72 2.48 0.04 -8.32
CA CYS A 72 1.04 0.19 -8.52
C CYS A 72 0.71 1.28 -9.54
N GLY A 73 -0.52 1.29 -10.08
CA GLY A 73 -1.02 2.39 -10.90
C GLY A 73 -1.25 3.65 -10.07
N ASN A 74 -2.09 3.54 -9.05
CA ASN A 74 -2.47 4.60 -8.13
C ASN A 74 -2.30 4.12 -6.69
N LEU A 75 -1.58 4.92 -5.90
CA LEU A 75 -1.39 4.72 -4.47
C LEU A 75 -2.15 5.78 -3.67
N ASN A 76 -2.97 5.33 -2.74
CA ASN A 76 -3.61 6.17 -1.74
C ASN A 76 -3.53 5.51 -0.36
N CYS A 77 -2.51 5.83 0.43
CA CYS A 77 -2.38 5.31 1.79
C CYS A 77 -2.35 6.41 2.85
N TRP A 78 -2.53 6.11 4.13
CA TRP A 78 -2.24 7.09 5.18
C TRP A 78 -0.75 7.09 5.47
N ASP A 79 -0.16 5.99 5.93
CA ASP A 79 1.28 5.88 6.12
C ASP A 79 1.89 4.77 5.25
N LEU A 80 2.96 5.08 4.53
CA LEU A 80 3.76 4.14 3.75
C LEU A 80 5.10 3.86 4.43
N ARG A 81 5.40 2.58 4.64
CA ARG A 81 6.73 2.06 4.94
C ARG A 81 7.13 1.09 3.84
N TYR A 82 8.32 1.31 3.29
CA TYR A 82 8.89 0.44 2.27
C TYR A 82 10.36 0.16 2.60
N TYR A 83 10.94 -0.92 2.11
CA TYR A 83 12.34 -1.25 2.41
C TYR A 83 13.32 -0.60 1.43
N ALA A 84 13.15 -0.81 0.11
CA ALA A 84 14.10 -0.35 -0.89
C ALA A 84 13.49 0.61 -1.94
N VAL A 85 12.46 0.19 -2.66
CA VAL A 85 11.85 1.00 -3.74
C VAL A 85 10.34 1.04 -3.65
N ALA A 86 9.73 2.21 -3.84
CA ALA A 86 8.29 2.33 -4.02
C ALA A 86 7.93 3.14 -5.27
N PHE A 87 7.03 2.62 -6.09
CA PHE A 87 6.74 3.20 -7.38
C PHE A 87 5.23 3.21 -7.62
N ALA A 88 4.72 4.36 -8.08
CA ALA A 88 3.38 4.50 -8.63
C ALA A 88 3.44 5.10 -10.04
N TYR A 89 2.74 4.50 -11.01
CA TYR A 89 2.72 5.03 -12.38
C TYR A 89 2.00 6.39 -12.41
N ASN A 90 0.74 6.42 -12.00
CA ASN A 90 -0.15 7.55 -12.19
C ASN A 90 -0.25 8.45 -10.95
N THR A 91 -0.68 7.95 -9.79
CA THR A 91 -0.82 8.80 -8.58
C THR A 91 -0.15 8.22 -7.35
N PHE A 92 0.47 9.08 -6.53
CA PHE A 92 1.09 8.71 -5.26
C PHE A 92 0.64 9.67 -4.16
N LYS A 93 -0.27 9.21 -3.29
CA LYS A 93 -0.85 10.02 -2.21
C LYS A 93 -0.66 9.32 -0.86
N CYS A 94 0.08 9.95 0.06
CA CYS A 94 0.31 9.43 1.41
C CYS A 94 0.51 10.55 2.43
N LYS A 95 0.40 10.35 3.74
CA LYS A 95 0.88 11.31 4.76
C LYS A 95 2.39 11.37 4.80
N SER A 96 2.96 10.17 4.73
CA SER A 96 4.33 9.90 5.07
C SER A 96 4.76 8.67 4.31
N ALA A 97 5.97 8.72 3.78
CA ALA A 97 6.64 7.61 3.13
C ALA A 97 8.00 7.48 3.79
N LYS A 98 8.26 6.33 4.43
CA LYS A 98 9.51 6.07 5.14
C LYS A 98 10.17 4.83 4.58
N SER A 99 11.46 4.93 4.32
CA SER A 99 12.25 3.79 3.87
C SER A 99 13.00 3.11 5.01
N GLY A 100 13.23 1.81 4.87
CA GLY A 100 14.15 1.05 5.73
C GLY A 100 15.63 1.21 5.34
N ARG A 101 15.92 1.61 4.10
CA ARG A 101 17.28 1.86 3.60
C ARG A 101 17.55 3.35 3.41
N ALA A 102 18.81 3.75 3.64
CA ALA A 102 19.26 5.14 3.49
C ALA A 102 19.25 5.64 2.03
N ASN A 103 19.50 4.76 1.07
CA ASN A 103 19.53 5.07 -0.37
C ASN A 103 18.24 4.67 -1.10
N ALA A 104 17.19 4.33 -0.36
CA ALA A 104 15.91 3.97 -0.91
C ALA A 104 15.30 5.09 -1.74
N LYS A 105 14.39 4.73 -2.65
CA LYS A 105 13.74 5.69 -3.54
C LYS A 105 12.25 5.45 -3.61
N HIS A 106 11.46 6.52 -3.70
CA HIS A 106 10.08 6.42 -4.10
C HIS A 106 9.76 7.43 -5.20
N PHE A 107 8.93 7.03 -6.17
CA PHE A 107 8.63 7.83 -7.35
C PHE A 107 7.15 7.76 -7.71
N CYS A 108 6.67 8.84 -8.33
CA CYS A 108 5.45 8.85 -9.11
C CYS A 108 5.84 9.31 -10.53
N LEU A 109 5.49 8.53 -11.55
CA LEU A 109 5.97 8.82 -12.92
C LEU A 109 5.18 9.94 -13.60
N ASP A 110 3.87 9.79 -13.63
CA ASP A 110 3.02 10.66 -14.45
C ASP A 110 2.62 11.94 -13.69
N ASN A 111 2.63 11.90 -12.35
CA ASN A 111 2.25 13.02 -11.49
C ASN A 111 3.25 13.27 -10.36
N LYS A 112 3.05 14.39 -9.64
CA LYS A 112 3.78 14.69 -8.41
C LYS A 112 3.27 13.84 -7.26
N ILE A 113 4.18 13.45 -6.37
CA ILE A 113 3.83 12.86 -5.07
C ILE A 113 3.08 13.89 -4.23
N VAL A 114 1.95 13.50 -3.68
CA VAL A 114 1.10 14.35 -2.83
C VAL A 114 1.17 13.86 -1.39
N TYR A 115 1.72 14.69 -0.52
CA TYR A 115 1.68 14.44 0.91
C TYR A 115 0.39 15.01 1.53
N LYS A 116 -0.43 14.13 2.11
CA LYS A 116 -1.71 14.47 2.77
C LYS A 116 -1.43 15.29 4.02
N ASN A 117 -2.08 16.45 4.12
CA ASN A 117 -1.94 17.33 5.27
C ASN A 117 -2.56 16.72 6.52
N LYS A 118 -1.96 17.01 7.68
CA LYS A 118 -2.51 16.60 8.97
C LYS A 118 -3.67 17.56 9.27
N ILE A 119 -4.89 17.06 9.41
CA ILE A 119 -6.04 17.93 9.69
C ILE A 119 -6.17 18.13 11.20
N CYS A 120 -6.42 19.36 11.64
CA CYS A 120 -6.75 19.65 13.03
C CYS A 120 -8.13 19.06 13.36
N ASN A 121 -8.17 18.08 14.25
CA ASN A 121 -9.42 17.41 14.69
C ASN A 121 -10.42 18.36 15.38
N ARG A 122 -10.01 19.57 15.76
CA ARG A 122 -10.85 20.55 16.46
C ARG A 122 -11.51 21.57 15.51
N CYS A 123 -10.82 21.97 14.45
CA CYS A 123 -11.28 23.06 13.57
C CYS A 123 -11.25 22.73 12.07
N GLY A 124 -10.81 21.53 11.68
CA GLY A 124 -10.76 21.10 10.27
C GLY A 124 -9.68 21.77 9.42
N ALA A 125 -8.84 22.63 10.01
CA ALA A 125 -7.75 23.29 9.28
C ALA A 125 -6.62 22.32 8.93
N GLU A 126 -6.01 22.48 7.76
CA GLU A 126 -4.77 21.81 7.39
C GLU A 126 -3.61 22.33 8.26
N LEU A 127 -2.97 21.43 8.98
CA LEU A 127 -1.75 21.70 9.75
C LEU A 127 -0.56 21.58 8.78
N LYS A 128 0.19 22.67 8.64
CA LYS A 128 1.47 22.72 7.92
C LYS A 128 2.58 22.05 8.73
#